data_AF-A0A371KIS2-F1
#
_entry.id   AF-A0A371KIS2-F1
#
_cell.length_a   1.000
_cell.length_b   1.000
_cell.length_c   1.000
_cell.angle_alpha   90.00
_cell.angle_beta   90.00
_cell.angle_gamma   90.00
#
_symmetry.space_group_name_H-M   'P 1'
#
loop_
_entity.id
_entity.type
_entity.pdbx_description
1 polymer ?
#
loop_
_entity_poly.entity_id
_entity_poly.type
_entity_poly.pdbx_seq_one_letter_code
_entity_poly.pdbx_strand_id
1 'polypeptide(L)'
;MKRRTYLRTLGAVGVGAALAGCNTPDEETPTETPRPTEETPTPEPELTVFDAVDDLGMDPTGQEPVDDILDETYREDTAIEFPPGEYLITREHDWDRGVSNFRLVGLGDSHTDVQFVFPPADPGERFRMLRITSGTNHVLKNFSIQQTDDDTTSADIWLANDDGALIEDVEWLGRTPTDSHARDQLLLFDCTSVEGVNVIRRVYMREGAALPGYPNGVAGIRITERSVGEVRMIDCHIEQRGSSSFRATHTRGVLRVEGGLFKNNDNTNMRISAGDHPTKTSWIKGATVIVDADNLNEHARDGDRLDSPEGLRIDSTGHGYTGVLIEDCDFVYRSSPSSPGIITVPTYGSHGGFTMRNCRIINDTGVQTIYAGPVDTDIAREPWGVNLENVTISGACESQPYGSAVVVDENRNGSRIVDSCIYLPNGRVGGVLVNRASGCAIEHSSINVSGPPTRTRGVELALDDVTYTATCAFRDE
;
A
#
# COMPACT_ATOMS: atom_id res chain seq x y z
N MET A 1 -12.27 45.92 -24.30
CA MET A 1 -12.67 47.20 -23.67
C MET A 1 -12.63 46.99 -22.15
N LYS A 2 -11.95 47.86 -21.37
CA LYS A 2 -12.50 48.99 -20.58
C LYS A 2 -13.65 48.59 -19.63
N ARG A 3 -13.73 49.06 -18.36
CA ARG A 3 -12.77 49.68 -17.40
C ARG A 3 -13.56 50.10 -16.13
N ARG A 4 -12.92 50.06 -14.95
CA ARG A 4 -13.17 50.77 -13.66
C ARG A 4 -13.22 49.76 -12.50
N THR A 5 -12.34 49.77 -11.48
CA THR A 5 -11.48 50.79 -10.85
C THR A 5 -12.22 51.76 -9.92
N TYR A 6 -11.88 51.69 -8.63
CA TYR A 6 -11.70 52.87 -7.77
C TYR A 6 -10.27 52.89 -7.21
N LEU A 7 -9.77 54.08 -6.92
CA LEU A 7 -8.38 54.39 -6.51
C LEU A 7 -8.36 55.81 -5.88
N ARG A 8 -7.22 56.19 -5.26
CA ARG A 8 -6.81 57.52 -4.67
C ARG A 8 -6.72 57.50 -3.13
N THR A 9 -5.80 58.19 -2.45
CA THR A 9 -4.62 59.07 -2.78
C THR A 9 -3.70 59.10 -1.54
N LEU A 10 -2.44 59.57 -1.47
CA LEU A 10 -1.47 60.36 -2.28
C LEU A 10 -0.06 59.68 -2.09
N GLY A 11 1.15 60.16 -2.45
CA GLY A 11 1.64 61.35 -3.16
C GLY A 11 2.31 62.43 -2.27
N ALA A 12 3.43 63.08 -2.61
CA ALA A 12 4.49 62.82 -3.60
C ALA A 12 5.73 63.72 -3.31
N VAL A 13 6.91 63.36 -3.85
CA VAL A 13 8.14 64.20 -4.03
C VAL A 13 8.91 64.68 -2.79
N GLY A 14 10.25 64.55 -2.82
CA GLY A 14 11.17 65.35 -1.99
C GLY A 14 12.59 64.77 -1.87
N VAL A 15 13.58 65.34 -2.56
CA VAL A 15 15.01 65.05 -2.33
C VAL A 15 15.63 66.16 -1.50
N GLY A 16 16.33 65.80 -0.42
CA GLY A 16 17.14 66.71 0.38
C GLY A 16 18.13 65.93 1.23
N ALA A 17 19.40 66.33 1.22
CA ALA A 17 20.47 65.70 1.98
C ALA A 17 21.13 66.73 2.90
N ALA A 18 21.40 66.38 4.16
CA ALA A 18 22.57 66.81 4.94
C ALA A 18 22.52 66.34 6.42
N LEU A 19 23.71 66.03 6.95
CA LEU A 19 24.15 66.17 8.34
C LEU A 19 23.50 65.34 9.47
N ALA A 20 24.27 64.32 9.86
CA ALA A 20 24.53 63.80 11.21
C ALA A 20 23.79 64.42 12.42
N GLY A 21 23.21 63.53 13.24
CA GLY A 21 22.93 63.74 14.67
C GLY A 21 22.88 62.39 15.37
N CYS A 22 23.72 62.16 16.38
CA CYS A 22 23.68 60.93 17.17
C CYS A 22 22.52 60.98 18.17
N ASN A 23 21.75 59.90 18.26
CA ASN A 23 20.99 59.55 19.47
C ASN A 23 20.94 58.02 19.60
N THR A 24 20.56 57.55 20.78
CA THR A 24 20.50 56.14 21.16
C THR A 24 19.57 55.32 20.28
N PRO A 25 19.86 54.03 20.03
CA PRO A 25 18.85 53.11 19.52
C PRO A 25 17.79 52.89 20.61
N ASP A 26 16.52 53.15 20.28
CA ASP A 26 15.40 52.60 21.04
C ASP A 26 15.33 51.09 20.78
N GLU A 27 14.89 50.31 21.77
CA GLU A 27 14.73 48.86 21.62
C GLU A 27 13.54 48.57 20.69
N GLU A 28 13.81 48.03 19.50
CA GLU A 28 12.77 47.47 18.64
C GLU A 28 12.16 46.24 19.35
N THR A 29 10.96 46.41 19.91
CA THR A 29 10.17 45.31 20.47
C THR A 29 9.98 44.22 19.41
N PRO A 30 10.38 42.96 19.67
CA PRO A 30 10.22 41.89 18.69
C PRO A 30 8.76 41.71 18.30
N THR A 31 8.46 41.77 16.99
CA THR A 31 7.15 41.41 16.46
C THR A 31 6.87 39.96 16.85
N GLU A 32 5.86 39.76 17.68
CA GLU A 32 5.50 38.44 18.20
C GLU A 32 5.02 37.54 17.04
N THR A 33 5.83 36.54 16.68
CA THR A 33 5.43 35.51 15.72
C THR A 33 4.15 34.85 16.23
N PRO A 34 3.08 34.74 15.41
CA PRO A 34 1.87 34.04 15.83
C PRO A 34 2.21 32.63 16.29
N ARG A 35 2.04 32.37 17.59
CA ARG A 35 2.16 31.02 18.15
C ARG A 35 1.15 30.14 17.42
N PRO A 36 1.49 28.90 17.03
CA PRO A 36 0.50 27.96 16.53
C PRO A 36 -0.65 27.88 17.53
N THR A 37 -1.88 28.05 17.05
CA THR A 37 -3.05 27.74 17.87
C THR A 37 -2.95 26.29 18.26
N GLU A 38 -2.84 25.99 19.56
CA GLU A 38 -3.02 24.63 20.05
C GLU A 38 -4.48 24.26 19.72
N GLU A 39 -4.66 23.42 18.71
CA GLU A 39 -5.94 22.79 18.43
C GLU A 39 -6.33 22.03 19.69
N THR A 40 -7.31 22.57 20.41
CA THR A 40 -7.85 21.91 21.60
C THR A 40 -8.44 20.60 21.10
N PRO A 41 -7.95 19.43 21.56
CA PRO A 41 -8.40 18.16 21.02
C PRO A 41 -9.91 18.06 21.20
N THR A 42 -10.62 17.77 20.09
CA THR A 42 -12.04 17.42 20.14
C THR A 42 -12.20 16.31 21.18
N PRO A 43 -13.06 16.46 22.20
CA PRO A 43 -13.24 15.42 23.20
C PRO A 43 -13.72 14.14 22.49
N GLU A 44 -13.13 13.00 22.85
CA GLU A 44 -13.63 11.71 22.39
C GLU A 44 -15.10 11.53 22.82
N PRO A 45 -15.94 10.88 22.00
CA PRO A 45 -17.34 10.63 22.34
C PRO A 45 -17.44 9.75 23.59
N GLU A 46 -18.34 10.11 24.52
CA GLU A 46 -18.70 9.24 25.65
C GLU A 46 -19.52 8.07 25.11
N LEU A 47 -18.92 6.89 25.01
CA LEU A 47 -19.55 5.70 24.46
C LEU A 47 -20.43 4.97 25.48
N THR A 48 -21.53 4.41 24.99
CA THR A 48 -22.26 3.36 25.70
C THR A 48 -21.57 2.03 25.43
N VAL A 49 -20.82 1.52 26.41
CA VAL A 49 -20.11 0.24 26.34
C VAL A 49 -21.03 -0.88 26.85
N PHE A 50 -20.96 -2.06 26.22
CA PHE A 50 -21.65 -3.28 26.61
C PHE A 50 -20.68 -4.45 26.61
N ASP A 51 -20.71 -5.29 27.64
CA ASP A 51 -20.12 -6.64 27.55
C ASP A 51 -21.03 -7.54 26.70
N ALA A 52 -20.45 -8.22 25.71
CA ALA A 52 -21.17 -9.08 24.78
C ALA A 52 -21.95 -10.20 25.49
N VAL A 53 -21.42 -10.73 26.60
CA VAL A 53 -22.01 -11.86 27.33
C VAL A 53 -22.81 -11.39 28.53
N ASP A 54 -22.24 -10.54 29.39
CA ASP A 54 -22.87 -10.14 30.67
C ASP A 54 -23.99 -9.09 30.49
N ASP A 55 -23.88 -8.16 29.53
CA ASP A 55 -24.93 -7.15 29.26
C ASP A 55 -25.88 -7.55 28.12
N LEU A 56 -25.35 -8.15 27.04
CA LEU A 56 -26.13 -8.46 25.83
C LEU A 56 -26.57 -9.94 25.72
N GLY A 57 -25.97 -10.86 26.47
CA GLY A 57 -26.36 -12.27 26.47
C GLY A 57 -25.96 -13.07 25.22
N MET A 58 -24.93 -12.64 24.49
CA MET A 58 -24.35 -13.42 23.38
C MET A 58 -23.73 -14.72 23.89
N ASP A 59 -23.78 -15.79 23.08
CA ASP A 59 -23.11 -17.06 23.37
C ASP A 59 -21.62 -17.01 22.97
N PRO A 60 -20.68 -17.19 23.91
CA PRO A 60 -19.24 -17.28 23.64
C PRO A 60 -18.77 -18.71 23.33
N THR A 61 -19.69 -19.67 23.10
CA THR A 61 -19.39 -21.08 22.81
C THR A 61 -19.71 -21.52 21.37
N GLY A 62 -20.05 -20.57 20.50
CA GLY A 62 -20.29 -20.80 19.07
C GLY A 62 -21.47 -21.70 18.73
N GLN A 63 -22.41 -21.91 19.67
CA GLN A 63 -23.57 -22.79 19.49
C GLN A 63 -24.86 -22.02 19.12
N GLU A 64 -25.05 -20.83 19.68
CA GLU A 64 -26.19 -19.95 19.36
C GLU A 64 -25.71 -18.70 18.57
N PRO A 65 -26.34 -18.35 17.42
CA PRO A 65 -25.87 -17.22 16.61
C PRO A 65 -26.10 -15.86 17.28
N VAL A 66 -25.14 -14.95 17.13
CA VAL A 66 -25.19 -13.60 17.71
C VAL A 66 -25.79 -12.53 16.78
N ASP A 67 -26.19 -12.92 15.56
CA ASP A 67 -26.48 -12.00 14.46
C ASP A 67 -27.58 -10.96 14.80
N ASP A 68 -28.67 -11.38 15.44
CA ASP A 68 -29.79 -10.47 15.75
C ASP A 68 -29.41 -9.44 16.84
N ILE A 69 -28.58 -9.84 17.81
CA ILE A 69 -28.10 -8.98 18.91
C ILE A 69 -27.13 -7.92 18.36
N LEU A 70 -26.26 -8.30 17.42
CA LEU A 70 -25.36 -7.36 16.72
C LEU A 70 -26.16 -6.30 15.94
N ASP A 71 -27.19 -6.72 15.18
CA ASP A 71 -28.03 -5.81 14.40
C ASP A 71 -28.87 -4.85 15.26
N GLU A 72 -29.36 -5.30 16.43
CA GLU A 72 -30.09 -4.43 17.38
C GLU A 72 -29.18 -3.47 18.14
N THR A 73 -27.89 -3.82 18.30
CA THR A 73 -26.90 -3.01 19.03
C THR A 73 -26.16 -2.01 18.13
N TYR A 74 -26.19 -2.18 16.79
CA TYR A 74 -25.57 -1.26 15.84
C TYR A 74 -26.23 0.13 15.79
N ARG A 75 -25.63 1.10 16.49
CA ARG A 75 -26.08 2.50 16.61
C ARG A 75 -24.93 3.44 16.97
N GLU A 76 -25.22 4.74 16.96
CA GLU A 76 -24.30 5.81 17.38
C GLU A 76 -23.64 5.54 18.74
N ASP A 77 -22.41 6.02 18.92
CA ASP A 77 -21.72 6.14 20.21
C ASP A 77 -21.78 4.86 21.07
N THR A 78 -21.63 3.69 20.44
CA THR A 78 -21.81 2.37 21.08
C THR A 78 -20.59 1.48 20.86
N ALA A 79 -20.11 0.83 21.91
CA ALA A 79 -19.07 -0.20 21.85
C ALA A 79 -19.60 -1.54 22.38
N ILE A 80 -19.24 -2.63 21.71
CA ILE A 80 -19.43 -3.99 22.20
C ILE A 80 -18.04 -4.57 22.49
N GLU A 81 -17.82 -4.95 23.74
CA GLU A 81 -16.60 -5.58 24.23
C GLU A 81 -16.83 -7.09 24.39
N PHE A 82 -16.02 -7.89 23.70
CA PHE A 82 -16.16 -9.35 23.63
C PHE A 82 -15.13 -10.01 24.55
N PRO A 83 -15.53 -10.69 25.65
CA PRO A 83 -14.62 -11.56 26.38
C PRO A 83 -14.18 -12.75 25.52
N PRO A 84 -13.05 -13.41 25.85
CA PRO A 84 -12.57 -14.59 25.11
C PRO A 84 -13.64 -15.67 24.87
N GLY A 85 -13.76 -16.13 23.63
CA GLY A 85 -14.82 -17.04 23.19
C GLY A 85 -14.96 -17.16 21.67
N GLU A 86 -15.82 -18.08 21.25
CA GLU A 86 -16.24 -18.28 19.86
C GLU A 86 -17.66 -17.73 19.68
N TYR A 87 -17.84 -16.80 18.74
CA TYR A 87 -19.10 -16.09 18.51
C TYR A 87 -19.63 -16.40 17.10
N LEU A 88 -20.76 -17.10 17.02
CA LEU A 88 -21.28 -17.64 15.76
C LEU A 88 -22.00 -16.55 14.93
N ILE A 89 -21.51 -16.32 13.71
CA ILE A 89 -22.10 -15.45 12.69
C ILE A 89 -22.69 -16.34 11.59
N THR A 90 -23.94 -16.11 11.22
CA THR A 90 -24.66 -16.92 10.21
C THR A 90 -25.11 -16.12 8.98
N ARG A 91 -25.02 -14.78 8.99
CA ARG A 91 -25.49 -13.92 7.89
C ARG A 91 -24.68 -12.64 7.70
N GLU A 92 -24.88 -11.96 6.57
CA GLU A 92 -24.22 -10.67 6.25
C GLU A 92 -24.88 -9.51 6.99
N HIS A 93 -24.11 -8.79 7.81
CA HIS A 93 -24.55 -7.58 8.50
C HIS A 93 -24.50 -6.35 7.58
N ASP A 94 -25.63 -5.99 6.97
CA ASP A 94 -25.73 -4.82 6.08
C ASP A 94 -26.11 -3.54 6.83
N TRP A 95 -25.10 -2.71 7.07
CA TRP A 95 -25.04 -1.64 8.07
C TRP A 95 -24.87 -0.24 7.46
N ASP A 96 -25.36 -0.07 6.22
CA ASP A 96 -25.32 1.17 5.43
C ASP A 96 -26.34 2.23 5.91
N ARG A 97 -26.16 2.71 7.15
CA ARG A 97 -27.11 3.61 7.85
C ARG A 97 -26.51 4.93 8.35
N GLY A 98 -25.24 5.21 8.06
CA GLY A 98 -24.56 6.46 8.45
C GLY A 98 -24.15 6.59 9.93
N VAL A 99 -24.31 5.52 10.72
CA VAL A 99 -23.89 5.43 12.14
C VAL A 99 -22.43 5.84 12.31
N SER A 100 -22.11 6.52 13.41
CA SER A 100 -20.73 6.89 13.76
C SER A 100 -20.31 6.35 15.14
N ASN A 101 -18.99 6.30 15.35
CA ASN A 101 -18.34 5.92 16.63
C ASN A 101 -18.63 4.49 17.12
N PHE A 102 -19.18 3.61 16.27
CA PHE A 102 -19.50 2.23 16.64
C PHE A 102 -18.24 1.35 16.73
N ARG A 103 -18.11 0.52 17.78
CA ARG A 103 -16.91 -0.30 18.02
C ARG A 103 -17.24 -1.77 18.32
N LEU A 104 -16.49 -2.70 17.71
CA LEU A 104 -16.38 -4.10 18.11
C LEU A 104 -14.95 -4.35 18.60
N VAL A 105 -14.78 -4.76 19.86
CA VAL A 105 -13.47 -4.87 20.51
C VAL A 105 -13.35 -6.19 21.29
N GLY A 106 -12.37 -7.03 20.96
CA GLY A 106 -12.05 -8.21 21.77
C GLY A 106 -11.20 -7.87 22.99
N LEU A 107 -11.50 -8.51 24.13
CA LEU A 107 -10.83 -8.32 25.42
C LEU A 107 -9.70 -9.35 25.70
N GLY A 108 -9.27 -10.10 24.68
CA GLY A 108 -8.20 -11.10 24.79
C GLY A 108 -6.80 -10.50 24.99
N ASP A 109 -5.89 -11.32 25.53
CA ASP A 109 -4.44 -11.02 25.50
C ASP A 109 -3.86 -11.18 24.08
N SER A 110 -4.56 -11.95 23.22
CA SER A 110 -4.32 -12.12 21.78
C SER A 110 -5.61 -11.92 20.99
N HIS A 111 -5.50 -11.46 19.74
CA HIS A 111 -6.62 -11.42 18.79
C HIS A 111 -7.24 -12.80 18.53
N THR A 112 -6.46 -13.88 18.71
CA THR A 112 -6.93 -15.26 18.59
C THR A 112 -7.87 -15.72 19.72
N ASP A 113 -7.98 -14.96 20.81
CA ASP A 113 -8.78 -15.36 21.99
C ASP A 113 -10.28 -15.06 21.80
N VAL A 114 -10.61 -14.15 20.88
CA VAL A 114 -11.98 -13.78 20.48
C VAL A 114 -12.13 -14.11 19.00
N GLN A 115 -12.95 -15.11 18.68
CA GLN A 115 -13.10 -15.60 17.31
C GLN A 115 -14.54 -15.47 16.84
N PHE A 116 -14.75 -14.74 15.74
CA PHE A 116 -16.00 -14.83 14.99
C PHE A 116 -15.94 -16.06 14.10
N VAL A 117 -16.79 -17.04 14.40
CA VAL A 117 -16.86 -18.35 13.73
C VAL A 117 -18.07 -18.40 12.80
N PHE A 118 -17.97 -19.21 11.74
CA PHE A 118 -19.00 -19.34 10.71
C PHE A 118 -19.40 -20.81 10.57
N PRO A 119 -20.67 -21.12 10.19
CA PRO A 119 -21.03 -22.48 9.83
C PRO A 119 -20.25 -22.93 8.58
N PRO A 120 -19.94 -24.23 8.43
CA PRO A 120 -19.31 -24.75 7.22
C PRO A 120 -20.14 -24.41 5.97
N ALA A 121 -19.52 -23.74 5.01
CA ALA A 121 -20.20 -23.16 3.85
C ALA A 121 -20.74 -24.23 2.87
N ASP A 122 -21.96 -24.05 2.38
CA ASP A 122 -22.49 -24.87 1.28
C ASP A 122 -21.73 -24.55 -0.04
N PRO A 123 -21.56 -25.48 -0.99
CA PRO A 123 -20.72 -25.26 -2.18
C PRO A 123 -21.11 -24.07 -3.08
N GLY A 124 -20.47 -22.93 -2.85
CA GLY A 124 -20.66 -21.66 -3.57
C GLY A 124 -21.18 -20.51 -2.71
N GLU A 125 -21.50 -20.79 -1.44
CA GLU A 125 -21.73 -19.79 -0.39
C GLU A 125 -20.47 -18.97 -0.11
N ARG A 126 -20.67 -17.73 0.38
CA ARG A 126 -19.62 -16.72 0.59
C ARG A 126 -20.06 -15.81 1.73
N PHE A 127 -19.62 -16.07 2.96
CA PHE A 127 -19.96 -15.17 4.06
C PHE A 127 -19.30 -13.81 3.86
N ARG A 128 -20.01 -12.76 4.27
CA ARG A 128 -19.40 -11.49 4.65
C ARG A 128 -19.81 -11.31 6.09
N MET A 129 -18.88 -11.02 6.97
CA MET A 129 -19.21 -10.69 8.34
C MET A 129 -19.93 -9.32 8.36
N LEU A 130 -19.23 -8.27 7.95
CA LEU A 130 -19.71 -6.89 8.06
C LEU A 130 -19.72 -6.17 6.71
N ARG A 131 -20.82 -5.48 6.39
CA ARG A 131 -20.95 -4.51 5.30
C ARG A 131 -21.32 -3.14 5.87
N ILE A 132 -20.31 -2.33 6.16
CA ILE A 132 -20.46 -0.94 6.63
C ILE A 132 -20.02 -0.04 5.47
N THR A 133 -20.92 0.70 4.83
CA THR A 133 -20.58 1.53 3.65
C THR A 133 -20.94 3.01 3.71
N SER A 134 -21.22 3.50 4.93
CA SER A 134 -21.46 4.89 5.30
C SER A 134 -21.20 5.11 6.80
N GLY A 135 -20.93 6.35 7.21
CA GLY A 135 -20.65 6.72 8.60
C GLY A 135 -19.16 6.95 8.90
N THR A 136 -18.80 7.18 10.16
CA THR A 136 -17.44 7.55 10.59
C THR A 136 -16.97 6.86 11.86
N ASN A 137 -15.66 6.80 12.09
CA ASN A 137 -15.06 6.38 13.37
C ASN A 137 -15.43 4.95 13.83
N HIS A 138 -15.75 4.06 12.89
CA HIS A 138 -15.96 2.63 13.18
C HIS A 138 -14.64 1.96 13.58
N VAL A 139 -14.66 1.20 14.67
CA VAL A 139 -13.48 0.46 15.17
C VAL A 139 -13.76 -1.04 15.20
N LEU A 140 -12.89 -1.83 14.57
CA LEU A 140 -12.85 -3.29 14.65
C LEU A 140 -11.50 -3.70 15.22
N LYS A 141 -11.47 -4.32 16.41
CA LYS A 141 -10.21 -4.50 17.13
C LYS A 141 -10.07 -5.81 17.91
N ASN A 142 -8.86 -6.38 17.87
CA ASN A 142 -8.39 -7.47 18.75
C ASN A 142 -9.25 -8.73 18.70
N PHE A 143 -9.55 -9.21 17.49
CA PHE A 143 -10.31 -10.44 17.25
C PHE A 143 -9.86 -11.16 15.98
N SER A 144 -10.15 -12.44 15.88
CA SER A 144 -9.96 -13.25 14.67
C SER A 144 -11.28 -13.52 13.95
N ILE A 145 -11.19 -13.63 12.63
CA ILE A 145 -12.25 -14.07 11.72
C ILE A 145 -11.87 -15.50 11.33
N GLN A 146 -12.54 -16.49 11.92
CA GLN A 146 -12.19 -17.90 11.79
C GLN A 146 -12.87 -18.50 10.55
N GLN A 147 -12.15 -18.51 9.43
CA GLN A 147 -12.54 -19.37 8.31
C GLN A 147 -12.29 -20.82 8.70
N THR A 148 -13.23 -21.72 8.47
CA THR A 148 -12.95 -23.16 8.62
C THR A 148 -11.79 -23.56 7.69
N ASP A 149 -10.86 -24.42 8.14
CA ASP A 149 -9.75 -24.97 7.32
C ASP A 149 -10.24 -26.02 6.29
N ASP A 150 -11.26 -25.65 5.52
CA ASP A 150 -11.81 -26.39 4.39
C ASP A 150 -11.56 -25.63 3.06
N ASP A 151 -11.99 -26.19 1.93
CA ASP A 151 -11.83 -25.57 0.60
C ASP A 151 -13.11 -24.83 0.13
N THR A 152 -13.99 -24.45 1.06
CA THR A 152 -15.36 -23.95 0.81
C THR A 152 -15.76 -22.71 1.63
N THR A 153 -15.19 -22.49 2.81
CA THR A 153 -15.64 -21.49 3.78
C THR A 153 -14.80 -20.22 3.73
N SER A 154 -15.45 -19.06 3.59
CA SER A 154 -14.78 -17.75 3.68
C SER A 154 -15.71 -16.64 4.17
N ALA A 155 -15.10 -15.65 4.83
CA ALA A 155 -15.78 -14.47 5.36
C ALA A 155 -14.99 -13.19 5.00
N ASP A 156 -15.57 -12.29 4.21
CA ASP A 156 -14.99 -10.96 3.97
C ASP A 156 -15.56 -9.87 4.91
N ILE A 157 -14.89 -8.72 4.95
CA ILE A 157 -15.40 -7.46 5.51
C ILE A 157 -15.38 -6.39 4.41
N TRP A 158 -16.45 -5.61 4.33
CA TRP A 158 -16.50 -4.35 3.60
C TRP A 158 -16.69 -3.20 4.59
N LEU A 159 -15.65 -2.38 4.74
CA LEU A 159 -15.64 -1.19 5.61
C LEU A 159 -15.27 0.06 4.78
N ALA A 160 -16.27 0.86 4.42
CA ALA A 160 -16.11 2.09 3.66
C ALA A 160 -16.74 3.25 4.43
N ASN A 161 -15.90 4.08 5.03
CA ASN A 161 -16.30 5.20 5.89
C ASN A 161 -15.76 6.53 5.38
N ASP A 162 -16.42 7.61 5.74
CA ASP A 162 -16.00 8.95 5.34
C ASP A 162 -14.69 9.35 6.05
N ASP A 163 -14.54 9.02 7.33
CA ASP A 163 -13.35 9.32 8.14
C ASP A 163 -13.23 8.40 9.37
N GLY A 164 -12.03 8.33 9.95
CA GLY A 164 -11.76 7.79 11.29
C GLY A 164 -11.83 6.27 11.47
N ALA A 165 -12.08 5.49 10.41
CA ALA A 165 -12.23 4.04 10.57
C ALA A 165 -10.91 3.36 10.95
N LEU A 166 -10.97 2.40 11.89
CA LEU A 166 -9.81 1.65 12.37
C LEU A 166 -10.09 0.13 12.33
N ILE A 167 -9.21 -0.61 11.66
CA ILE A 167 -9.02 -2.05 11.92
C ILE A 167 -7.65 -2.21 12.61
N GLU A 168 -7.62 -2.76 13.82
CA GLU A 168 -6.40 -2.93 14.62
C GLU A 168 -6.32 -4.31 15.27
N ASP A 169 -5.21 -5.03 15.09
CA ASP A 169 -5.02 -6.38 15.66
C ASP A 169 -6.15 -7.35 15.25
N VAL A 170 -6.32 -7.55 13.93
CA VAL A 170 -7.35 -8.47 13.39
C VAL A 170 -6.72 -9.48 12.45
N GLU A 171 -7.05 -10.76 12.65
CA GLU A 171 -6.53 -11.86 11.82
C GLU A 171 -7.64 -12.62 11.10
N TRP A 172 -7.42 -12.96 9.83
CA TRP A 172 -8.11 -14.07 9.18
C TRP A 172 -7.38 -15.38 9.46
N LEU A 173 -8.00 -16.24 10.27
CA LEU A 173 -7.59 -17.62 10.51
C LEU A 173 -8.26 -18.54 9.48
N GLY A 174 -7.67 -19.71 9.25
CA GLY A 174 -8.07 -20.66 8.22
C GLY A 174 -7.56 -20.30 6.83
N ARG A 175 -7.20 -21.34 6.07
CA ARG A 175 -6.74 -21.18 4.68
C ARG A 175 -7.89 -20.74 3.78
N THR A 176 -7.78 -19.59 3.13
CA THR A 176 -8.87 -19.13 2.24
C THR A 176 -9.00 -20.00 0.98
N PRO A 177 -10.22 -20.38 0.57
CA PRO A 177 -10.44 -21.13 -0.67
C PRO A 177 -10.33 -20.26 -1.93
N THR A 178 -10.65 -20.85 -3.09
CA THR A 178 -10.67 -20.19 -4.41
C THR A 178 -11.84 -19.21 -4.59
N ASP A 179 -11.79 -18.38 -5.64
CA ASP A 179 -12.84 -17.38 -5.96
C ASP A 179 -14.23 -17.98 -6.31
N SER A 180 -14.33 -19.30 -6.42
CA SER A 180 -15.60 -20.05 -6.44
C SER A 180 -16.33 -20.03 -5.09
N HIS A 181 -15.59 -19.91 -3.99
CA HIS A 181 -16.04 -20.05 -2.59
C HIS A 181 -15.78 -18.79 -1.74
N ALA A 182 -15.38 -17.70 -2.37
CA ALA A 182 -15.06 -16.42 -1.73
C ALA A 182 -15.41 -15.23 -2.61
N ARG A 183 -15.53 -14.03 -2.05
CA ARG A 183 -15.49 -12.78 -2.84
C ARG A 183 -14.04 -12.49 -3.25
N ASP A 184 -13.81 -11.59 -4.22
CA ASP A 184 -12.48 -11.31 -4.81
C ASP A 184 -11.36 -10.97 -3.79
N GLN A 185 -11.74 -10.54 -2.57
CA GLN A 185 -10.84 -10.14 -1.48
C GLN A 185 -11.47 -10.45 -0.12
N LEU A 186 -10.63 -10.62 0.91
CA LEU A 186 -11.06 -10.74 2.32
C LEU A 186 -11.42 -9.40 2.99
N LEU A 187 -10.77 -8.31 2.60
CA LEU A 187 -11.05 -6.99 3.16
C LEU A 187 -11.18 -5.95 2.05
N LEU A 188 -12.32 -5.29 1.98
CA LEU A 188 -12.53 -4.09 1.16
C LEU A 188 -12.58 -2.88 2.09
N PHE A 189 -11.61 -1.96 1.95
CA PHE A 189 -11.41 -0.84 2.87
C PHE A 189 -11.22 0.48 2.10
N ASP A 190 -12.17 1.40 2.23
CA ASP A 190 -12.20 2.68 1.50
C ASP A 190 -12.34 3.88 2.44
N CYS A 191 -11.78 5.04 2.05
CA CYS A 191 -11.99 6.33 2.71
C CYS A 191 -12.80 7.27 1.80
N THR A 192 -14.08 7.49 2.11
CA THR A 192 -15.06 8.10 1.20
C THR A 192 -15.19 9.64 1.30
N SER A 193 -14.55 10.29 2.27
CA SER A 193 -14.33 11.75 2.27
C SER A 193 -12.91 12.08 1.82
N VAL A 194 -12.71 13.21 1.13
CA VAL A 194 -11.37 13.64 0.66
C VAL A 194 -10.47 14.04 1.82
N GLU A 195 -11.00 14.70 2.86
CA GLU A 195 -10.17 15.11 4.00
C GLU A 195 -9.88 13.94 4.97
N GLY A 196 -10.64 12.85 4.87
CA GLY A 196 -10.62 11.74 5.83
C GLY A 196 -9.35 10.90 5.81
N VAL A 197 -9.16 10.15 6.91
CA VAL A 197 -8.07 9.19 7.12
C VAL A 197 -8.63 7.92 7.78
N ASN A 198 -8.69 6.82 7.02
CA ASN A 198 -9.00 5.50 7.55
C ASN A 198 -7.71 4.66 7.68
N VAL A 199 -7.63 3.80 8.70
CA VAL A 199 -6.41 3.10 9.10
C VAL A 199 -6.64 1.59 9.26
N ILE A 200 -5.78 0.80 8.62
CA ILE A 200 -5.56 -0.62 8.93
C ILE A 200 -4.21 -0.71 9.64
N ARG A 201 -4.15 -1.38 10.79
CA ARG A 201 -2.93 -1.56 11.59
C ARG A 201 -2.82 -2.99 12.11
N ARG A 202 -1.69 -3.65 11.94
CA ARG A 202 -1.46 -5.03 12.41
C ARG A 202 -2.62 -5.95 12.03
N VAL A 203 -2.92 -5.99 10.73
CA VAL A 203 -3.84 -6.99 10.16
C VAL A 203 -3.04 -8.17 9.63
N TYR A 204 -3.51 -9.37 9.96
CA TYR A 204 -2.84 -10.63 9.71
C TYR A 204 -3.67 -11.50 8.76
N MET A 205 -2.99 -12.07 7.77
CA MET A 205 -3.53 -13.05 6.83
C MET A 205 -2.41 -14.07 6.57
N ARG A 206 -2.15 -14.92 7.56
CA ARG A 206 -0.95 -15.76 7.65
C ARG A 206 -1.18 -17.21 7.21
N GLU A 207 -2.39 -17.74 7.43
CA GLU A 207 -2.76 -19.14 7.13
C GLU A 207 -2.98 -19.42 5.61
N GLY A 208 -2.60 -18.46 4.77
CA GLY A 208 -2.53 -18.60 3.32
C GLY A 208 -3.87 -18.75 2.61
N ALA A 209 -3.81 -19.28 1.40
CA ALA A 209 -4.96 -19.53 0.54
C ALA A 209 -4.65 -20.64 -0.47
N ALA A 210 -5.68 -21.11 -1.17
CA ALA A 210 -5.50 -21.86 -2.41
C ALA A 210 -4.77 -21.01 -3.47
N LEU A 211 -3.85 -21.62 -4.22
CA LEU A 211 -3.04 -20.95 -5.25
C LEU A 211 -3.41 -21.43 -6.68
N PRO A 212 -4.58 -21.04 -7.23
CA PRO A 212 -5.06 -21.50 -8.54
C PRO A 212 -4.47 -20.74 -9.75
N GLY A 213 -3.64 -19.71 -9.50
CA GLY A 213 -3.20 -18.76 -10.52
C GLY A 213 -4.24 -17.69 -10.86
N TYR A 214 -3.76 -16.52 -11.30
CA TYR A 214 -4.61 -15.40 -11.71
C TYR A 214 -5.53 -15.77 -12.91
N PRO A 215 -6.83 -15.42 -12.90
CA PRO A 215 -7.49 -14.51 -11.96
C PRO A 215 -8.15 -15.16 -10.73
N ASN A 216 -8.15 -16.49 -10.60
CA ASN A 216 -9.15 -17.24 -9.83
C ASN A 216 -8.88 -17.32 -8.30
N GLY A 217 -7.97 -16.49 -7.79
CA GLY A 217 -7.52 -16.51 -6.41
C GLY A 217 -7.88 -15.26 -5.62
N VAL A 218 -8.00 -15.41 -4.30
CA VAL A 218 -8.56 -14.39 -3.41
C VAL A 218 -7.48 -13.44 -2.89
N ALA A 219 -7.64 -12.15 -3.18
CA ALA A 219 -6.76 -11.11 -2.66
C ALA A 219 -6.90 -10.95 -1.13
N GLY A 220 -5.93 -10.32 -0.48
CA GLY A 220 -6.07 -9.89 0.90
C GLY A 220 -6.97 -8.65 1.00
N ILE A 221 -6.39 -7.48 0.69
CA ILE A 221 -7.01 -6.17 0.87
C ILE A 221 -7.31 -5.48 -0.48
N ARG A 222 -8.43 -4.79 -0.61
CA ARG A 222 -8.78 -3.98 -1.79
C ARG A 222 -9.23 -2.58 -1.40
N ILE A 223 -8.66 -1.60 -2.09
CA ILE A 223 -9.05 -0.19 -2.03
C ILE A 223 -9.56 0.19 -3.42
N THR A 224 -10.77 0.73 -3.49
CA THR A 224 -11.55 0.90 -4.72
C THR A 224 -11.55 2.34 -5.20
N GLU A 225 -12.20 2.58 -6.35
CA GLU A 225 -12.51 3.94 -6.82
C GLU A 225 -13.42 4.77 -5.89
N ARG A 226 -14.08 4.14 -4.89
CA ARG A 226 -14.81 4.86 -3.84
C ARG A 226 -13.87 5.58 -2.87
N SER A 227 -12.63 5.10 -2.72
CA SER A 227 -11.65 5.76 -1.87
C SER A 227 -11.16 7.06 -2.52
N VAL A 228 -11.41 8.18 -1.85
CA VAL A 228 -11.07 9.55 -2.28
C VAL A 228 -10.19 10.29 -1.26
N GLY A 229 -10.15 9.83 0.00
CA GLY A 229 -9.29 10.36 1.07
C GLY A 229 -7.98 9.61 1.25
N GLU A 230 -7.57 9.36 2.49
CA GLU A 230 -6.36 8.62 2.82
C GLU A 230 -6.69 7.27 3.46
N VAL A 231 -6.06 6.20 2.95
CA VAL A 231 -5.95 4.92 3.64
C VAL A 231 -4.51 4.71 4.08
N ARG A 232 -4.30 4.46 5.38
CA ARG A 232 -3.03 3.99 5.93
C ARG A 232 -3.09 2.49 6.18
N MET A 233 -2.04 1.77 5.79
CA MET A 233 -1.77 0.38 6.18
C MET A 233 -0.47 0.37 6.99
N ILE A 234 -0.49 -0.17 8.21
CA ILE A 234 0.62 -0.07 9.16
C ILE A 234 0.92 -1.46 9.75
N ASP A 235 2.14 -1.96 9.59
CA ASP A 235 2.62 -3.24 10.16
C ASP A 235 1.73 -4.47 9.88
N CYS A 236 1.08 -4.53 8.71
CA CYS A 236 0.32 -5.71 8.30
C CYS A 236 1.24 -6.87 7.87
N HIS A 237 0.82 -8.11 8.12
CA HIS A 237 1.51 -9.33 7.65
C HIS A 237 0.53 -10.16 6.82
N ILE A 238 0.75 -10.15 5.50
CA ILE A 238 -0.11 -10.84 4.53
C ILE A 238 0.78 -11.78 3.71
N GLU A 239 0.56 -13.09 3.84
CA GLU A 239 1.32 -14.07 3.07
C GLU A 239 0.48 -15.16 2.43
N GLN A 240 1.05 -15.74 1.36
CA GLN A 240 0.51 -16.88 0.63
C GLN A 240 -0.93 -16.72 0.14
N ARG A 241 -1.31 -15.50 -0.23
CA ARG A 241 -2.59 -15.23 -0.92
C ARG A 241 -2.55 -15.76 -2.35
N GLY A 242 -3.66 -16.32 -2.82
CA GLY A 242 -3.84 -16.78 -4.21
C GLY A 242 -3.96 -15.66 -5.25
N SER A 243 -3.88 -14.41 -4.82
CA SER A 243 -3.83 -13.20 -5.64
C SER A 243 -3.23 -12.08 -4.79
N SER A 244 -3.40 -10.82 -5.21
CA SER A 244 -2.76 -9.65 -4.61
C SER A 244 -2.85 -9.59 -3.08
N SER A 245 -1.74 -9.37 -2.37
CA SER A 245 -1.77 -9.13 -0.91
C SER A 245 -2.65 -7.90 -0.60
N PHE A 246 -2.44 -6.82 -1.35
CA PHE A 246 -3.35 -5.69 -1.46
C PHE A 246 -3.41 -5.15 -2.89
N ARG A 247 -4.53 -4.50 -3.24
CA ARG A 247 -4.71 -3.77 -4.51
C ARG A 247 -5.35 -2.40 -4.29
N ALA A 248 -4.67 -1.35 -4.73
CA ALA A 248 -5.13 0.05 -4.71
C ALA A 248 -4.81 0.75 -6.04
N THR A 249 -5.43 0.34 -7.15
CA THR A 249 -5.12 0.85 -8.50
C THR A 249 -6.05 1.96 -8.98
N HIS A 250 -7.35 1.89 -8.65
CA HIS A 250 -8.38 2.84 -9.10
C HIS A 250 -8.69 3.95 -8.08
N THR A 251 -8.08 3.91 -6.90
CA THR A 251 -8.28 4.91 -5.84
C THR A 251 -8.03 6.32 -6.38
N ARG A 252 -8.93 7.25 -6.07
CA ARG A 252 -8.72 8.69 -6.30
C ARG A 252 -8.04 9.34 -5.08
N GLY A 253 -8.20 8.71 -3.92
CA GLY A 253 -7.45 9.00 -2.71
C GLY A 253 -6.04 8.44 -2.77
N VAL A 254 -5.41 8.28 -1.61
CA VAL A 254 -4.02 7.78 -1.49
C VAL A 254 -3.94 6.57 -0.58
N LEU A 255 -3.03 5.65 -0.92
CA LEU A 255 -2.59 4.57 -0.04
C LEU A 255 -1.21 4.88 0.52
N ARG A 256 -1.04 4.76 1.83
CA ARG A 256 0.23 4.92 2.54
C ARG A 256 0.53 3.66 3.35
N VAL A 257 1.55 2.91 2.95
CA VAL A 257 1.95 1.65 3.59
C VAL A 257 3.22 1.88 4.42
N GLU A 258 3.16 1.57 5.72
CA GLU A 258 4.20 1.83 6.72
C GLU A 258 4.57 0.50 7.40
N GLY A 259 5.79 0.02 7.18
CA GLY A 259 6.22 -1.29 7.66
C GLY A 259 5.52 -2.46 6.96
N GLY A 260 5.43 -3.59 7.67
CA GLY A 260 4.73 -4.79 7.23
C GLY A 260 5.53 -5.78 6.37
N LEU A 261 5.00 -7.01 6.28
CA LEU A 261 5.58 -8.14 5.57
C LEU A 261 4.58 -8.70 4.54
N PHE A 262 5.01 -8.73 3.28
CA PHE A 262 4.23 -9.23 2.15
C PHE A 262 4.99 -10.38 1.47
N LYS A 263 4.66 -11.63 1.83
CA LYS A 263 5.42 -12.82 1.45
C LYS A 263 4.62 -13.80 0.57
N ASN A 264 5.23 -14.32 -0.49
CA ASN A 264 4.69 -15.42 -1.32
C ASN A 264 3.23 -15.20 -1.81
N ASN A 265 2.81 -13.96 -2.04
CA ASN A 265 1.48 -13.70 -2.60
C ASN A 265 1.54 -13.81 -4.13
N ASP A 266 0.62 -14.58 -4.72
CA ASP A 266 0.53 -14.73 -6.17
C ASP A 266 0.02 -13.44 -6.85
N ASN A 267 0.24 -13.31 -8.16
CA ASN A 267 -0.04 -12.11 -8.97
C ASN A 267 0.77 -10.86 -8.55
N THR A 268 0.64 -10.36 -7.31
CA THR A 268 1.39 -9.21 -6.79
C THR A 268 1.49 -9.20 -5.25
N ASN A 269 2.70 -9.11 -4.68
CA ASN A 269 2.87 -8.85 -3.25
C ASN A 269 2.45 -7.44 -2.85
N MET A 270 2.54 -6.45 -3.75
CA MET A 270 1.99 -5.11 -3.57
C MET A 270 1.48 -4.55 -4.92
N ARG A 271 0.35 -3.84 -4.94
CA ARG A 271 -0.17 -3.20 -6.17
C ARG A 271 -0.84 -1.85 -5.89
N ILE A 272 -0.27 -0.77 -6.41
CA ILE A 272 -0.54 0.62 -5.97
C ILE A 272 -0.59 1.61 -7.15
N SER A 273 -1.30 2.73 -6.97
CA SER A 273 -1.22 3.92 -7.82
C SER A 273 -1.04 5.20 -6.99
N ALA A 274 -0.60 6.29 -7.63
CA ALA A 274 -0.33 7.56 -6.93
C ALA A 274 -1.58 8.29 -6.41
N GLY A 275 -2.77 7.97 -6.94
CA GLY A 275 -4.02 8.68 -6.65
C GLY A 275 -4.18 10.00 -7.41
N ASP A 276 -5.23 10.75 -7.04
CA ASP A 276 -5.57 12.09 -7.55
C ASP A 276 -5.98 13.04 -6.40
N HIS A 277 -5.42 12.80 -5.22
CA HIS A 277 -5.75 13.52 -3.99
C HIS A 277 -5.15 14.93 -4.01
N PRO A 278 -5.93 16.00 -3.71
CA PRO A 278 -5.51 17.38 -3.97
C PRO A 278 -4.27 17.85 -3.19
N THR A 279 -3.99 17.24 -2.03
CA THR A 279 -2.95 17.65 -1.08
C THR A 279 -2.03 16.51 -0.58
N LYS A 280 -2.20 15.28 -1.08
CA LYS A 280 -1.49 14.07 -0.58
C LYS A 280 -1.01 13.22 -1.77
N THR A 281 -0.10 12.29 -1.50
CA THR A 281 0.40 11.32 -2.50
C THR A 281 0.58 9.95 -1.83
N SER A 282 0.33 8.88 -2.59
CA SER A 282 0.54 7.49 -2.13
C SER A 282 2.03 7.18 -1.92
N TRP A 283 2.34 6.36 -0.92
CA TRP A 283 3.69 5.87 -0.68
C TRP A 283 3.76 4.50 -0.01
N ILE A 284 4.91 3.85 -0.11
CA ILE A 284 5.27 2.62 0.60
C ILE A 284 6.60 2.87 1.31
N LYS A 285 6.68 2.61 2.62
CA LYS A 285 7.85 2.91 3.45
C LYS A 285 8.18 1.77 4.41
N GLY A 286 9.44 1.32 4.43
CA GLY A 286 9.91 0.30 5.38
C GLY A 286 9.27 -1.09 5.23
N ALA A 287 8.60 -1.36 4.11
CA ALA A 287 7.91 -2.62 3.84
C ALA A 287 8.87 -3.69 3.31
N THR A 288 8.67 -4.93 3.72
CA THR A 288 9.47 -6.08 3.28
C THR A 288 8.65 -7.01 2.38
N VAL A 289 9.14 -7.26 1.17
CA VAL A 289 8.59 -8.25 0.24
C VAL A 289 9.52 -9.45 0.14
N ILE A 290 8.97 -10.66 0.26
CA ILE A 290 9.70 -11.92 0.08
C ILE A 290 8.99 -12.80 -0.93
N VAL A 291 9.71 -13.30 -1.93
CA VAL A 291 9.24 -14.36 -2.83
C VAL A 291 10.24 -15.50 -2.84
N ASP A 292 9.78 -16.62 -2.30
CA ASP A 292 10.49 -17.89 -2.16
C ASP A 292 9.46 -19.02 -2.40
N ALA A 293 9.18 -19.28 -3.68
CA ALA A 293 8.19 -20.25 -4.15
C ALA A 293 8.51 -21.71 -3.77
N ASP A 294 9.78 -22.04 -3.52
CA ASP A 294 10.24 -23.33 -3.00
C ASP A 294 10.02 -23.46 -1.46
N ASN A 295 9.51 -22.40 -0.82
CA ASN A 295 9.40 -22.23 0.63
C ASN A 295 8.02 -21.62 0.99
N LEU A 296 6.96 -22.28 0.52
CA LEU A 296 5.60 -22.04 0.99
C LEU A 296 5.46 -22.41 2.48
N ASN A 297 4.54 -21.75 3.19
CA ASN A 297 4.30 -21.99 4.61
C ASN A 297 3.52 -23.29 4.87
N GLU A 298 3.39 -23.65 6.15
CA GLU A 298 2.82 -24.92 6.61
C GLU A 298 1.34 -25.16 6.27
N HIS A 299 0.63 -24.15 5.75
CA HIS A 299 -0.75 -24.25 5.29
C HIS A 299 -0.85 -24.58 3.78
N ALA A 300 0.27 -24.68 3.04
CA ALA A 300 0.26 -25.09 1.64
C ALA A 300 -0.19 -26.57 1.49
N ARG A 301 -1.08 -26.85 0.54
CA ARG A 301 -1.58 -28.21 0.25
C ARG A 301 -0.89 -28.81 -1.00
N ASP A 302 -0.93 -30.13 -1.15
CA ASP A 302 -0.29 -30.85 -2.26
C ASP A 302 -0.70 -30.29 -3.64
N GLY A 303 0.22 -29.60 -4.31
CA GLY A 303 0.02 -28.99 -5.63
C GLY A 303 -0.23 -27.47 -5.63
N ASP A 304 -0.38 -26.83 -4.47
CA ASP A 304 -0.30 -25.37 -4.35
C ASP A 304 1.06 -24.87 -4.86
N ARG A 305 1.05 -23.82 -5.69
CA ARG A 305 2.25 -23.18 -6.24
C ARG A 305 1.92 -21.76 -6.69
N LEU A 306 2.87 -20.84 -6.59
CA LEU A 306 2.74 -19.53 -7.22
C LEU A 306 2.76 -19.67 -8.75
N ASP A 307 2.10 -18.76 -9.46
CA ASP A 307 2.03 -18.77 -10.93
C ASP A 307 2.75 -17.56 -11.52
N SER A 308 2.53 -16.36 -10.96
CA SER A 308 3.13 -15.10 -11.42
C SER A 308 3.26 -14.05 -10.29
N PRO A 309 4.06 -14.28 -9.23
CA PRO A 309 4.23 -13.35 -8.12
C PRO A 309 5.12 -12.16 -8.52
N GLU A 310 4.55 -10.98 -8.77
CA GLU A 310 5.30 -9.71 -8.80
C GLU A 310 5.54 -9.18 -7.38
N GLY A 311 6.58 -8.36 -7.19
CA GLY A 311 6.90 -7.80 -5.88
C GLY A 311 6.09 -6.53 -5.61
N LEU A 312 6.19 -5.58 -6.53
CA LEU A 312 5.42 -4.35 -6.58
C LEU A 312 5.01 -4.04 -8.03
N ARG A 313 3.70 -3.95 -8.28
CA ARG A 313 3.14 -3.44 -9.54
C ARG A 313 2.60 -2.02 -9.35
N ILE A 314 3.18 -1.05 -10.06
CA ILE A 314 2.78 0.36 -10.04
C ILE A 314 1.86 0.62 -11.24
N ASP A 315 0.57 0.85 -10.98
CA ASP A 315 -0.50 0.63 -11.95
C ASP A 315 -1.72 1.51 -11.66
N SER A 316 -1.97 2.51 -12.50
CA SER A 316 -3.13 3.43 -12.43
C SER A 316 -4.37 2.88 -13.14
N THR A 317 -4.32 1.67 -13.71
CA THR A 317 -5.34 1.01 -14.54
C THR A 317 -6.08 1.98 -15.47
N GLY A 318 -5.32 2.79 -16.22
CA GLY A 318 -5.85 3.75 -17.20
C GLY A 318 -6.20 5.15 -16.69
N HIS A 319 -6.10 5.44 -15.38
CA HIS A 319 -6.38 6.78 -14.83
C HIS A 319 -5.23 7.81 -14.98
N GLY A 320 -4.06 7.36 -15.45
CA GLY A 320 -2.94 8.26 -15.78
C GLY A 320 -2.12 8.78 -14.60
N TYR A 321 -2.37 8.34 -13.37
CA TYR A 321 -1.68 8.86 -12.18
C TYR A 321 -0.16 8.65 -12.21
N THR A 322 0.57 9.45 -11.43
CA THR A 322 2.05 9.54 -11.42
C THR A 322 2.55 10.01 -10.05
N GLY A 323 3.77 9.61 -9.65
CA GLY A 323 4.44 10.14 -8.46
C GLY A 323 4.41 9.30 -7.18
N VAL A 324 4.16 7.99 -7.25
CA VAL A 324 4.33 7.10 -6.06
C VAL A 324 5.77 7.20 -5.54
N LEU A 325 5.93 7.32 -4.23
CA LEU A 325 7.21 7.16 -3.52
C LEU A 325 7.29 5.77 -2.90
N ILE A 326 8.39 5.07 -3.14
CA ILE A 326 8.79 3.85 -2.43
C ILE A 326 10.10 4.17 -1.69
N GLU A 327 10.18 3.93 -0.39
CA GLU A 327 11.32 4.39 0.41
C GLU A 327 11.72 3.41 1.52
N ASP A 328 13.02 3.12 1.64
CA ASP A 328 13.60 2.24 2.67
C ASP A 328 12.96 0.83 2.71
N CYS A 329 12.48 0.33 1.58
CA CYS A 329 11.85 -0.99 1.44
C CYS A 329 12.84 -2.09 1.00
N ASP A 330 12.53 -3.32 1.39
CA ASP A 330 13.28 -4.54 1.02
C ASP A 330 12.49 -5.43 0.06
N PHE A 331 13.16 -5.95 -0.97
CA PHE A 331 12.57 -6.89 -1.93
C PHE A 331 13.51 -8.09 -2.13
N VAL A 332 13.09 -9.28 -1.68
CA VAL A 332 13.94 -10.48 -1.63
C VAL A 332 13.32 -11.61 -2.46
N TYR A 333 13.90 -11.88 -3.63
CA TYR A 333 13.52 -12.97 -4.52
C TYR A 333 14.57 -14.09 -4.46
N ARG A 334 14.21 -15.21 -3.82
CA ARG A 334 15.05 -16.40 -3.67
C ARG A 334 14.72 -17.46 -4.73
N SER A 335 13.44 -17.80 -4.85
CA SER A 335 12.90 -18.74 -5.82
C SER A 335 11.55 -18.24 -6.33
N SER A 336 11.28 -18.37 -7.62
CA SER A 336 10.06 -17.84 -8.26
C SER A 336 9.77 -18.59 -9.56
N PRO A 337 8.49 -18.81 -9.92
CA PRO A 337 8.09 -19.10 -11.30
C PRO A 337 8.34 -17.86 -12.19
N SER A 338 7.89 -17.91 -13.45
CA SER A 338 7.91 -16.75 -14.33
C SER A 338 7.07 -15.61 -13.74
N SER A 339 7.66 -14.42 -13.60
CA SER A 339 6.97 -13.21 -13.15
C SER A 339 7.36 -12.03 -14.03
N PRO A 340 6.44 -11.10 -14.37
CA PRO A 340 6.74 -9.90 -15.16
C PRO A 340 7.83 -9.00 -14.55
N GLY A 341 8.05 -9.04 -13.24
CA GLY A 341 9.20 -8.43 -12.57
C GLY A 341 9.07 -8.34 -11.05
N ILE A 342 10.17 -8.02 -10.37
CA ILE A 342 10.14 -7.67 -8.94
C ILE A 342 9.46 -6.31 -8.77
N ILE A 343 9.93 -5.28 -9.50
CA ILE A 343 9.28 -3.96 -9.58
C ILE A 343 8.81 -3.73 -11.02
N THR A 344 7.52 -3.47 -11.24
CA THR A 344 6.95 -3.27 -12.58
C THR A 344 6.15 -1.96 -12.68
N VAL A 345 6.25 -1.31 -13.84
CA VAL A 345 5.33 -0.25 -14.28
C VAL A 345 4.82 -0.61 -15.68
N PRO A 346 3.80 -1.48 -15.78
CA PRO A 346 3.34 -1.99 -17.07
C PRO A 346 2.60 -0.91 -17.88
N THR A 347 2.80 -0.91 -19.20
CA THR A 347 2.13 0.01 -20.13
C THR A 347 0.60 -0.02 -20.01
N TYR A 348 0.02 -1.21 -19.80
CA TYR A 348 -1.43 -1.36 -19.63
C TYR A 348 -1.98 -0.74 -18.32
N GLY A 349 -1.12 -0.42 -17.35
CA GLY A 349 -1.51 0.32 -16.15
C GLY A 349 -1.54 1.84 -16.35
N SER A 350 -0.95 2.34 -17.46
CA SER A 350 -0.86 3.77 -17.80
C SER A 350 -0.38 4.68 -16.66
N HIS A 351 0.52 4.17 -15.79
CA HIS A 351 1.12 4.96 -14.72
C HIS A 351 2.33 5.75 -15.24
N GLY A 352 2.41 7.02 -14.86
CA GLY A 352 3.57 7.89 -15.10
C GLY A 352 4.78 7.48 -14.25
N GLY A 353 5.63 8.44 -13.92
CA GLY A 353 6.83 8.24 -13.12
C GLY A 353 6.58 7.77 -11.68
N PHE A 354 7.65 7.31 -11.04
CA PHE A 354 7.72 6.99 -9.62
C PHE A 354 9.14 7.27 -9.12
N THR A 355 9.30 7.43 -7.80
CA THR A 355 10.62 7.50 -7.16
C THR A 355 10.77 6.31 -6.21
N MET A 356 11.90 5.61 -6.28
CA MET A 356 12.29 4.59 -5.32
C MET A 356 13.62 4.97 -4.67
N ARG A 357 13.61 5.12 -3.34
CA ARG A 357 14.75 5.63 -2.58
C ARG A 357 15.19 4.70 -1.45
N ASN A 358 16.50 4.57 -1.21
CA ASN A 358 17.09 3.79 -0.11
C ASN A 358 16.74 2.27 -0.12
N CYS A 359 16.15 1.75 -1.20
CA CYS A 359 15.65 0.37 -1.24
C CYS A 359 16.76 -0.64 -1.59
N ARG A 360 16.64 -1.85 -1.03
CA ARG A 360 17.49 -3.01 -1.35
C ARG A 360 16.66 -4.06 -2.09
N ILE A 361 17.20 -4.57 -3.19
CA ILE A 361 16.61 -5.67 -3.97
C ILE A 361 17.64 -6.79 -4.11
N ILE A 362 17.27 -7.97 -3.65
CA ILE A 362 18.01 -9.22 -3.82
C ILE A 362 17.26 -10.07 -4.84
N ASN A 363 17.90 -10.46 -5.94
CA ASN A 363 17.33 -11.28 -6.99
C ASN A 363 18.25 -12.46 -7.33
N ASP A 364 17.94 -13.62 -6.77
CA ASP A 364 18.61 -14.89 -7.06
C ASP A 364 17.93 -15.65 -8.23
N THR A 365 16.85 -15.10 -8.79
CA THR A 365 15.96 -15.75 -9.75
C THR A 365 16.16 -15.29 -11.20
N GLY A 366 15.46 -15.92 -12.16
CA GLY A 366 15.40 -15.44 -13.55
C GLY A 366 14.44 -14.26 -13.80
N VAL A 367 13.76 -13.74 -12.77
CA VAL A 367 12.76 -12.67 -12.88
C VAL A 367 13.46 -11.33 -13.21
N GLN A 368 12.79 -10.46 -13.97
CA GLN A 368 13.27 -9.12 -14.27
C GLN A 368 13.32 -8.26 -12.98
N THR A 369 14.46 -7.66 -12.61
CA THR A 369 14.52 -6.89 -11.34
C THR A 369 13.63 -5.64 -11.40
N ILE A 370 13.87 -4.74 -12.36
CA ILE A 370 13.02 -3.55 -12.57
C ILE A 370 12.61 -3.45 -14.03
N TYR A 371 11.31 -3.30 -14.28
CA TYR A 371 10.71 -3.06 -15.60
C TYR A 371 9.81 -1.83 -15.59
N ALA A 372 10.38 -0.65 -15.89
CA ALA A 372 9.61 0.54 -16.22
C ALA A 372 9.25 0.50 -17.72
N GLY A 373 8.18 -0.23 -18.03
CA GLY A 373 7.71 -0.44 -19.40
C GLY A 373 7.22 0.85 -20.08
N PRO A 374 6.98 0.81 -21.40
CA PRO A 374 6.60 1.98 -22.20
C PRO A 374 5.47 2.78 -21.57
N VAL A 375 5.60 4.11 -21.53
CA VAL A 375 4.52 4.97 -21.04
C VAL A 375 3.61 5.39 -22.20
N ASP A 376 2.31 5.24 -22.00
CA ASP A 376 1.28 5.80 -22.85
C ASP A 376 1.14 7.29 -22.55
N THR A 377 1.66 8.14 -23.44
CA THR A 377 1.70 9.60 -23.27
C THR A 377 0.37 10.29 -23.49
N ASP A 378 -0.63 9.60 -24.05
CA ASP A 378 -1.97 10.14 -24.26
C ASP A 378 -2.85 9.95 -23.01
N ILE A 379 -2.42 9.09 -22.08
CA ILE A 379 -3.12 8.76 -20.81
C ILE A 379 -2.31 9.20 -19.58
N ALA A 380 -1.00 8.91 -19.53
CA ALA A 380 -0.19 9.11 -18.33
C ALA A 380 0.23 10.58 -18.14
N ARG A 381 0.02 11.09 -16.93
CA ARG A 381 0.41 12.45 -16.53
C ARG A 381 1.93 12.54 -16.34
N GLU A 382 2.50 13.70 -16.67
CA GLU A 382 3.90 14.01 -16.35
C GLU A 382 4.09 14.21 -14.83
N PRO A 383 5.28 13.88 -14.26
CA PRO A 383 6.46 13.34 -14.94
C PRO A 383 6.29 11.88 -15.37
N TRP A 384 6.99 11.46 -16.43
CA TRP A 384 6.97 10.07 -16.90
C TRP A 384 8.19 9.24 -16.48
N GLY A 385 9.32 9.92 -16.24
CA GLY A 385 10.58 9.31 -15.86
C GLY A 385 10.55 8.65 -14.49
N VAL A 386 11.38 7.63 -14.31
CA VAL A 386 11.52 6.88 -13.07
C VAL A 386 12.83 7.25 -12.38
N ASN A 387 12.80 7.47 -11.07
CA ASN A 387 13.97 7.88 -10.28
C ASN A 387 14.35 6.77 -9.31
N LEU A 388 15.59 6.28 -9.42
CA LEU A 388 16.19 5.35 -8.47
C LEU A 388 17.28 6.10 -7.70
N GLU A 389 17.08 6.30 -6.39
CA GLU A 389 17.95 7.12 -5.52
C GLU A 389 18.52 6.24 -4.40
N ASN A 390 19.85 6.05 -4.31
CA ASN A 390 20.46 5.17 -3.31
C ASN A 390 19.82 3.74 -3.29
N VAL A 391 19.65 3.14 -4.48
CA VAL A 391 19.07 1.81 -4.65
C VAL A 391 20.17 0.77 -4.79
N THR A 392 20.10 -0.32 -4.02
CA THR A 392 21.02 -1.46 -4.13
C THR A 392 20.33 -2.65 -4.79
N ILE A 393 20.91 -3.16 -5.88
CA ILE A 393 20.48 -4.39 -6.57
C ILE A 393 21.63 -5.41 -6.51
N SER A 394 21.35 -6.59 -5.97
CA SER A 394 22.29 -7.71 -5.89
C SER A 394 21.60 -9.07 -6.08
N GLY A 395 22.37 -10.15 -6.06
CA GLY A 395 21.85 -11.53 -6.10
C GLY A 395 22.61 -12.46 -7.05
N ALA A 396 22.11 -13.68 -7.18
CA ALA A 396 22.70 -14.77 -7.94
C ALA A 396 22.15 -14.95 -9.38
N CYS A 397 21.23 -14.10 -9.86
CA CYS A 397 20.50 -14.32 -11.12
C CYS A 397 21.40 -14.60 -12.35
N GLU A 398 21.17 -15.72 -13.05
CA GLU A 398 21.97 -16.09 -14.23
C GLU A 398 21.61 -15.29 -15.50
N SER A 399 20.36 -14.87 -15.65
CA SER A 399 19.87 -14.09 -16.79
C SER A 399 18.51 -13.45 -16.46
N GLN A 400 18.11 -12.43 -17.21
CA GLN A 400 16.80 -11.77 -17.07
C GLN A 400 16.18 -11.52 -18.46
N PRO A 401 14.83 -11.38 -18.59
CA PRO A 401 14.12 -11.32 -19.87
C PRO A 401 14.64 -10.27 -20.85
N TYR A 402 15.01 -9.07 -20.37
CA TYR A 402 15.54 -7.99 -21.21
C TYR A 402 17.09 -7.96 -21.26
N GLY A 403 17.74 -8.85 -20.51
CA GLY A 403 19.20 -8.96 -20.39
C GLY A 403 19.86 -7.82 -19.62
N SER A 404 19.13 -7.07 -18.80
CA SER A 404 19.66 -5.98 -17.95
C SER A 404 18.77 -5.80 -16.73
N ALA A 405 19.36 -5.54 -15.55
CA ALA A 405 18.64 -5.50 -14.27
C ALA A 405 17.57 -4.39 -14.21
N VAL A 406 17.88 -3.22 -14.75
CA VAL A 406 16.94 -2.09 -14.85
C VAL A 406 16.60 -1.85 -16.32
N VAL A 407 15.30 -1.81 -16.63
CA VAL A 407 14.78 -1.41 -17.95
C VAL A 407 13.99 -0.12 -17.79
N VAL A 408 14.46 0.92 -18.50
CA VAL A 408 13.76 2.19 -18.73
C VAL A 408 13.33 2.19 -20.20
N ASP A 409 12.05 1.96 -20.45
CA ASP A 409 11.52 1.75 -21.79
C ASP A 409 10.86 3.02 -22.38
N GLU A 410 10.21 2.88 -23.53
CA GLU A 410 9.76 3.97 -24.40
C GLU A 410 9.02 5.10 -23.70
N ASN A 411 9.39 6.34 -24.08
CA ASN A 411 8.84 7.60 -23.57
C ASN A 411 9.04 7.87 -22.05
N ARG A 412 9.77 7.03 -21.30
CA ARG A 412 10.17 7.27 -19.88
C ARG A 412 11.23 8.38 -19.75
N ASN A 413 10.97 9.51 -20.38
CA ASN A 413 11.89 10.64 -20.53
C ASN A 413 12.27 11.23 -19.16
N GLY A 414 13.53 11.62 -19.02
CA GLY A 414 14.05 12.21 -17.78
C GLY A 414 14.27 11.24 -16.62
N SER A 415 14.27 9.92 -16.85
CA SER A 415 14.55 8.92 -15.81
C SER A 415 15.99 9.03 -15.28
N ARG A 416 16.18 8.83 -13.97
CA ARG A 416 17.48 9.02 -13.28
C ARG A 416 17.82 7.82 -12.41
N ILE A 417 19.10 7.47 -12.35
CA ILE A 417 19.65 6.47 -11.46
C ILE A 417 20.84 7.12 -10.75
N VAL A 418 20.69 7.39 -9.45
CA VAL A 418 21.56 8.29 -8.67
C VAL A 418 22.00 7.59 -7.39
N ASP A 419 23.28 7.75 -7.01
CA ASP A 419 23.88 7.18 -5.78
C ASP A 419 23.69 5.66 -5.63
N SER A 420 23.42 4.94 -6.73
CA SER A 420 22.88 3.58 -6.71
C SER A 420 23.94 2.52 -7.06
N CYS A 421 23.69 1.28 -6.64
CA CYS A 421 24.60 0.17 -6.89
C CYS A 421 23.89 -1.04 -7.51
N ILE A 422 24.45 -1.56 -8.60
CA ILE A 422 24.04 -2.82 -9.25
C ILE A 422 25.25 -3.76 -9.23
N TYR A 423 25.17 -4.84 -8.44
CA TYR A 423 26.22 -5.84 -8.29
C TYR A 423 25.70 -7.24 -8.67
N LEU A 424 25.86 -7.59 -9.95
CA LEU A 424 25.44 -8.87 -10.54
C LEU A 424 26.58 -9.45 -11.39
N PRO A 425 27.75 -9.78 -10.78
CA PRO A 425 28.98 -10.12 -11.49
C PRO A 425 28.94 -11.49 -12.19
N ASN A 426 27.92 -12.30 -11.92
CA ASN A 426 27.75 -13.66 -12.43
C ASN A 426 26.72 -13.72 -13.56
N GLY A 427 26.60 -14.87 -14.24
CA GLY A 427 25.59 -15.08 -15.27
C GLY A 427 25.82 -14.27 -16.56
N ARG A 428 24.74 -13.69 -17.09
CA ARG A 428 24.68 -12.90 -18.33
C ARG A 428 23.67 -11.75 -18.19
N VAL A 429 23.88 -10.86 -17.22
CA VAL A 429 22.98 -9.74 -16.90
C VAL A 429 23.73 -8.42 -17.02
N GLY A 430 23.21 -7.48 -17.82
CA GLY A 430 23.70 -6.10 -17.86
C GLY A 430 23.10 -5.23 -16.74
N GLY A 431 23.55 -3.99 -16.62
CA GLY A 431 23.05 -3.08 -15.59
C GLY A 431 21.75 -2.41 -16.00
N VAL A 432 21.85 -1.40 -16.85
CA VAL A 432 20.73 -0.54 -17.26
C VAL A 432 20.52 -0.59 -18.77
N LEU A 433 19.29 -0.84 -19.20
CA LEU A 433 18.82 -0.67 -20.58
C LEU A 433 17.90 0.56 -20.66
N VAL A 434 18.25 1.51 -21.53
CA VAL A 434 17.41 2.67 -21.87
C VAL A 434 16.95 2.54 -23.33
N ASN A 435 15.66 2.29 -23.55
CA ASN A 435 15.07 2.14 -24.88
C ASN A 435 14.18 3.33 -25.22
N ARG A 436 14.59 4.15 -26.19
CA ARG A 436 13.79 5.28 -26.73
C ARG A 436 13.17 6.20 -25.64
N ALA A 437 13.92 6.45 -24.57
CA ALA A 437 13.61 7.41 -23.51
C ALA A 437 14.70 8.49 -23.45
N SER A 438 14.31 9.74 -23.70
CA SER A 438 15.23 10.88 -23.87
C SER A 438 15.59 11.55 -22.54
N GLY A 439 16.81 12.11 -22.45
CA GLY A 439 17.24 12.88 -21.28
C GLY A 439 17.45 12.06 -20.01
N CYS A 440 17.66 10.75 -20.14
CA CYS A 440 17.95 9.87 -19.00
C CYS A 440 19.41 10.03 -18.54
N ALA A 441 19.66 9.80 -17.24
CA ALA A 441 20.98 9.92 -16.63
C ALA A 441 21.29 8.79 -15.64
N ILE A 442 22.57 8.42 -15.53
CA ILE A 442 23.13 7.63 -14.42
C ILE A 442 24.24 8.46 -13.77
N GLU A 443 24.19 8.62 -12.46
CA GLU A 443 25.00 9.58 -11.71
C GLU A 443 25.53 8.93 -10.41
N HIS A 444 26.81 9.13 -10.08
CA HIS A 444 27.43 8.70 -8.80
C HIS A 444 27.21 7.22 -8.42
N SER A 445 27.15 6.34 -9.42
CA SER A 445 26.63 4.97 -9.27
C SER A 445 27.66 3.89 -9.62
N SER A 446 27.54 2.69 -9.01
CA SER A 446 28.33 1.50 -9.37
C SER A 446 27.50 0.50 -10.16
N ILE A 447 28.02 0.00 -11.28
CA ILE A 447 27.39 -1.03 -12.11
C ILE A 447 28.42 -2.11 -12.44
N ASN A 448 28.62 -3.03 -11.50
CA ASN A 448 29.54 -4.16 -11.62
C ASN A 448 28.75 -5.43 -11.94
N VAL A 449 28.71 -5.79 -13.23
CA VAL A 449 27.81 -6.80 -13.77
C VAL A 449 28.50 -7.65 -14.85
N SER A 450 28.00 -8.85 -15.11
CA SER A 450 28.57 -9.78 -16.10
C SER A 450 28.34 -9.38 -17.57
N GLY A 451 27.25 -8.66 -17.85
CA GLY A 451 26.91 -8.13 -19.17
C GLY A 451 27.43 -6.69 -19.39
N PRO A 452 26.94 -6.00 -20.44
CA PRO A 452 27.22 -4.57 -20.61
C PRO A 452 26.58 -3.77 -19.46
N PRO A 453 27.32 -2.89 -18.76
CA PRO A 453 26.76 -2.13 -17.64
C PRO A 453 25.66 -1.16 -18.09
N THR A 454 25.80 -0.57 -19.27
CA THR A 454 24.84 0.36 -19.86
C THR A 454 24.53 -0.03 -21.31
N ARG A 455 23.25 0.03 -21.70
CA ARG A 455 22.78 -0.24 -23.07
C ARG A 455 21.76 0.82 -23.47
N THR A 456 21.91 1.42 -24.65
CA THR A 456 20.90 2.34 -25.20
C THR A 456 20.32 1.83 -26.52
N ARG A 457 19.12 2.30 -26.87
CA ARG A 457 18.49 2.08 -28.18
C ARG A 457 17.81 3.35 -28.66
N GLY A 458 18.35 3.96 -29.72
CA GLY A 458 17.79 5.16 -30.36
C GLY A 458 17.89 6.45 -29.54
N VAL A 459 18.61 6.46 -28.43
CA VAL A 459 18.82 7.60 -27.53
C VAL A 459 20.24 7.64 -26.98
N GLU A 460 20.66 8.83 -26.55
CA GLU A 460 21.83 9.05 -25.72
C GLU A 460 21.47 8.91 -24.24
N LEU A 461 22.46 8.58 -23.41
CA LEU A 461 22.35 8.41 -21.96
C LEU A 461 23.47 9.21 -21.31
N ALA A 462 23.14 10.14 -20.42
CA ALA A 462 24.12 10.87 -19.64
C ALA A 462 24.72 9.93 -18.58
N LEU A 463 26.04 10.00 -18.40
CA LEU A 463 26.79 9.26 -17.38
C LEU A 463 27.70 10.25 -16.65
N ASP A 464 27.56 10.36 -15.33
CA ASP A 464 28.44 11.16 -14.47
C ASP A 464 28.88 10.33 -13.25
N ASP A 465 30.16 10.41 -12.89
CA ASP A 465 30.83 9.58 -11.85
C ASP A 465 30.36 8.11 -11.75
N VAL A 466 30.23 7.43 -12.91
CA VAL A 466 29.78 6.03 -12.97
C VAL A 466 30.97 5.07 -12.94
N THR A 467 30.97 4.12 -12.01
CA THR A 467 32.00 3.08 -11.85
C THR A 467 31.48 1.70 -12.24
N TYR A 468 32.38 0.78 -12.61
CA TYR A 468 32.02 -0.55 -13.15
C TYR A 468 32.68 -1.73 -12.40
N THR A 469 33.29 -1.47 -11.24
CA THR A 469 34.14 -2.45 -10.53
C THR A 469 33.91 -2.50 -9.02
N ALA A 470 33.17 -1.57 -8.43
CA ALA A 470 32.90 -1.57 -7.00
C ALA A 470 31.80 -2.58 -6.62
N THR A 471 31.92 -3.18 -5.45
CA THR A 471 30.85 -3.95 -4.80
C THR A 471 29.85 -3.00 -4.14
N CYS A 472 28.60 -3.41 -3.94
CA CYS A 472 27.67 -2.62 -3.14
C CYS A 472 28.09 -2.60 -1.66
N ALA A 473 27.96 -1.44 -1.03
CA ALA A 473 27.92 -1.35 0.42
C ALA A 473 26.52 -1.78 0.86
N PHE A 474 26.40 -3.01 1.35
CA PHE A 474 25.15 -3.48 1.95
C PHE A 474 24.90 -2.71 3.25
N ARG A 475 23.64 -2.33 3.51
CA ARG A 475 23.22 -2.06 4.89
C ARG A 475 23.33 -3.39 5.65
N ASP A 476 23.92 -3.32 6.85
CA ASP A 476 23.86 -4.44 7.80
C ASP A 476 22.39 -4.72 8.16
N GLU A 477 22.08 -5.98 8.50
CA GLU A 477 20.72 -6.48 8.78
C GLU A 477 20.27 -6.25 10.24
#